data_AF-A0A3S1J4G6-F1
#
_entry.id   AF-A0A3S1J4G6-F1
#
_cell.length_a   1.000
_cell.length_b   1.000
_cell.length_c   1.000
_cell.angle_alpha   90.00
_cell.angle_beta   90.00
_cell.angle_gamma   90.00
#
_symmetry.space_group_name_H-M   'P 1'
#
loop_
_entity.id
_entity.type
_entity.pdbx_description
1 polymer ?
#
loop_
_entity_poly.entity_id
_entity_poly.type
_entity_poly.pdbx_seq_one_letter_code
_entity_poly.pdbx_strand_id
1 'polypeptide(L)'
;MLNLKIIGTMLLAILIPTAVIAETSTYGTTLKPRTCPSRTEPSRGALSVEQAKMYFICDNEWHNGTPGQVSPTSSLWLIDNLNLKVAPRSRPFNTNDFTYTRYQGGKILAIDTEKPIYDIRGSYTSYVCYEINRLYSAGKNCSVTSFPDSSGICFRDTFDEWHCLMRGSSKEMLHKMPPPVNKQTALPKGA
;
A
#
# COMPACT_ATOMS: atom_id res chain seq x y z
N MET A 1 -52.99 -57.62 -19.80
CA MET A 1 -52.05 -57.03 -20.78
C MET A 1 -51.98 -55.53 -20.47
N LEU A 2 -50.95 -55.05 -19.76
CA LEU A 2 -49.65 -54.56 -20.30
C LEU A 2 -49.84 -53.16 -20.95
N ASN A 3 -49.18 -52.03 -20.65
CA ASN A 3 -48.01 -51.68 -19.84
C ASN A 3 -47.98 -50.16 -19.55
N LEU A 4 -47.28 -49.80 -18.48
CA LEU A 4 -46.84 -48.47 -18.02
C LEU A 4 -45.97 -47.71 -19.06
N LYS A 5 -46.10 -46.38 -19.16
CA LYS A 5 -45.02 -45.50 -19.68
C LYS A 5 -44.88 -44.22 -18.84
N ILE A 6 -43.88 -44.25 -17.96
CA ILE A 6 -43.32 -43.10 -17.24
C ILE A 6 -42.50 -42.28 -18.26
N ILE A 7 -42.86 -41.02 -18.47
CA ILE A 7 -42.03 -40.08 -19.23
C ILE A 7 -41.13 -39.38 -18.21
N GLY A 8 -39.91 -39.91 -18.06
CA GLY A 8 -38.87 -39.31 -17.23
C GLY A 8 -38.29 -38.08 -17.93
N THR A 9 -38.40 -36.92 -17.28
CA THR A 9 -37.79 -35.67 -17.73
C THR A 9 -36.29 -35.72 -17.38
N MET A 10 -35.43 -35.91 -18.39
CA MET A 10 -33.97 -35.74 -18.23
C MET A 10 -33.66 -34.27 -17.93
N LEU A 11 -33.15 -33.98 -16.72
CA LEU A 11 -32.44 -32.74 -16.45
C LEU A 11 -31.07 -32.81 -17.14
N LEU A 12 -30.88 -32.06 -18.21
CA LEU A 12 -29.58 -31.83 -18.83
C LEU A 12 -28.82 -30.79 -18.00
N ALA A 13 -27.87 -31.22 -17.17
CA ALA A 13 -26.98 -30.33 -16.45
C ALA A 13 -26.05 -29.62 -17.45
N ILE A 14 -26.33 -28.36 -17.75
CA ILE A 14 -25.45 -27.50 -18.56
C ILE A 14 -24.21 -27.19 -17.70
N LEU A 15 -23.12 -27.95 -17.94
CA LEU A 15 -21.79 -27.58 -17.49
C LEU A 15 -21.37 -26.32 -18.28
N ILE A 16 -21.67 -25.15 -17.75
CA ILE A 16 -21.09 -23.90 -18.25
C ILE A 16 -19.62 -23.94 -17.82
N PRO A 17 -18.65 -24.01 -18.75
CA PRO A 17 -17.27 -23.79 -18.37
C PRO A 17 -17.17 -22.35 -17.86
N THR A 18 -16.88 -22.20 -16.57
CA THR A 18 -16.42 -20.93 -16.02
C THR A 18 -15.09 -20.61 -16.70
N ALA A 19 -15.17 -19.86 -17.80
CA ALA A 19 -13.99 -19.22 -18.37
C ALA A 19 -13.44 -18.29 -17.29
N VAL A 20 -12.36 -18.72 -16.63
CA VAL A 20 -11.54 -17.84 -15.82
C VAL A 20 -10.90 -16.86 -16.80
N ILE A 21 -11.53 -15.72 -17.01
CA ILE A 21 -10.89 -14.59 -17.67
C ILE A 21 -9.74 -14.22 -16.73
N ALA A 22 -8.51 -14.48 -17.15
CA ALA A 22 -7.34 -13.95 -16.47
C ALA A 22 -7.49 -12.42 -16.48
N GLU A 23 -7.82 -11.83 -15.33
CA GLU A 23 -7.89 -10.39 -15.20
C GLU A 23 -6.53 -9.81 -15.56
N THR A 24 -6.44 -9.18 -16.73
CA THR A 24 -5.26 -8.40 -17.11
C THR A 24 -5.16 -7.25 -16.12
N SER A 25 -4.26 -7.37 -15.14
CA SER A 25 -4.02 -6.27 -14.22
C SER A 25 -3.61 -5.02 -15.00
N THR A 26 -4.31 -3.91 -14.79
CA THR A 26 -4.05 -2.61 -15.39
C THR A 26 -2.59 -2.15 -15.22
N TYR A 27 -1.93 -2.58 -14.15
CA TYR A 27 -0.56 -2.21 -13.81
C TYR A 27 0.44 -3.37 -13.98
N GLY A 28 0.04 -4.49 -14.59
CA GLY A 28 0.88 -5.67 -14.75
C GLY A 28 1.16 -6.43 -13.44
N THR A 29 0.38 -6.18 -12.39
CA THR A 29 0.50 -6.85 -11.08
C THR A 29 -0.84 -6.98 -10.35
N THR A 30 -1.08 -8.09 -9.66
CA THR A 30 -2.28 -8.27 -8.83
C THR A 30 -2.19 -7.51 -7.50
N LEU A 31 -1.02 -6.96 -7.18
CA LEU A 31 -0.78 -6.21 -5.95
C LEU A 31 -1.65 -4.95 -5.87
N LYS A 32 -2.26 -4.74 -4.70
CA LYS A 32 -3.05 -3.54 -4.36
C LYS A 32 -2.38 -2.75 -3.23
N PRO A 33 -2.58 -1.43 -3.12
CA PRO A 33 -2.14 -0.68 -1.95
C PRO A 33 -2.67 -1.31 -0.68
N ARG A 34 -1.80 -1.50 0.30
CA ARG A 34 -2.18 -1.96 1.63
C ARG A 34 -2.85 -0.80 2.36
N THR A 35 -3.98 -1.10 3.00
CA THR A 35 -4.77 -0.13 3.77
C THR A 35 -4.74 -0.51 5.24
N CYS A 36 -4.87 0.50 6.11
CA CYS A 36 -4.97 0.31 7.56
C CYS A 36 -6.43 0.54 7.97
N PRO A 37 -7.18 -0.50 8.37
CA PRO A 37 -8.57 -0.34 8.81
C PRO A 37 -8.72 0.48 10.09
N SER A 38 -7.69 0.42 10.95
CA SER A 38 -7.56 1.24 12.15
C SER A 38 -6.15 1.80 12.23
N ARG A 39 -6.04 2.98 12.83
CA ARG A 39 -4.79 3.70 13.08
C ARG A 39 -4.63 4.16 14.53
N THR A 40 -5.51 3.75 15.43
CA THR A 40 -5.54 4.32 16.80
C THR A 40 -4.63 3.57 17.77
N GLU A 41 -4.18 2.36 17.42
CA GLU A 41 -3.33 1.53 18.28
C GLU A 41 -1.83 1.70 18.01
N PRO A 42 -0.97 1.67 19.05
CA PRO A 42 -1.34 1.52 20.45
C PRO A 42 -1.95 2.81 20.98
N SER A 43 -2.99 2.72 21.81
CA SER A 43 -3.65 3.87 22.43
C SER A 43 -2.75 4.62 23.43
N ARG A 44 -1.69 3.97 23.93
CA ARG A 44 -0.70 4.53 24.86
C ARG A 44 0.70 3.99 24.57
N GLY A 45 1.70 4.83 24.79
CA GLY A 45 3.10 4.44 24.68
C GLY A 45 3.61 4.37 23.24
N ALA A 46 4.78 3.75 23.07
CA ALA A 46 5.46 3.64 21.79
C ALA A 46 4.79 2.62 20.89
N LEU A 47 4.77 2.90 19.58
CA LEU A 47 4.43 1.88 18.58
C LEU A 47 5.47 0.75 18.60
N SER A 48 5.02 -0.47 18.37
CA SER A 48 5.94 -1.53 17.96
C SER A 48 6.55 -1.22 16.59
N VAL A 49 7.67 -1.88 16.26
CA VAL A 49 8.28 -1.76 14.93
C VAL A 49 7.32 -2.23 13.84
N GLU A 50 6.52 -3.25 14.12
CA GLU A 50 5.55 -3.84 13.21
C GLU A 50 4.38 -2.89 12.94
N GLN A 51 3.89 -2.18 13.98
CA GLN A 51 2.87 -1.14 13.84
C GLN A 51 3.41 0.05 13.05
N ALA A 52 4.63 0.51 13.34
CA ALA A 52 5.24 1.60 12.59
C ALA A 52 5.46 1.25 11.11
N LYS A 53 5.89 0.02 10.80
CA LYS A 53 5.98 -0.48 9.42
C LYS A 53 4.62 -0.49 8.73
N MET A 54 3.60 -0.98 9.42
CA MET A 54 2.21 -0.99 8.95
C MET A 54 1.73 0.41 8.57
N TYR A 55 1.83 1.38 9.48
CA TYR A 55 1.36 2.75 9.21
C TYR A 55 2.18 3.43 8.13
N PHE A 56 3.50 3.22 8.09
CA PHE A 56 4.34 3.73 7.01
C PHE A 56 3.91 3.20 5.64
N ILE A 57 3.59 1.91 5.55
CA ILE A 57 3.09 1.29 4.33
C ILE A 57 1.74 1.90 3.92
N CYS A 58 0.79 2.00 4.84
CA CYS A 58 -0.55 2.56 4.56
C CYS A 58 -0.49 4.04 4.17
N ASP A 59 0.49 4.76 4.68
CA ASP A 59 0.78 6.12 4.28
C ASP A 59 1.38 6.15 2.87
N ASN A 60 2.31 5.27 2.50
CA ASN A 60 3.06 5.43 1.26
C ASN A 60 2.57 4.59 0.07
N GLU A 61 1.69 3.61 0.29
CA GLU A 61 1.01 2.89 -0.77
C GLU A 61 -0.33 3.56 -1.11
N TRP A 62 -0.53 3.90 -2.38
CA TRP A 62 -1.78 4.50 -2.84
C TRP A 62 -1.93 4.35 -4.35
N HIS A 63 -3.07 4.77 -4.86
CA HIS A 63 -3.40 4.74 -6.28
C HIS A 63 -3.85 6.12 -6.73
N ASN A 64 -3.31 6.58 -7.86
CA ASN A 64 -3.70 7.82 -8.53
C ASN A 64 -4.55 7.51 -9.76
N GLY A 65 -5.62 8.27 -9.96
CA GLY A 65 -6.55 8.08 -11.08
C GLY A 65 -7.57 6.97 -10.83
N THR A 66 -8.30 6.57 -11.87
CA THR A 66 -9.28 5.48 -11.82
C THR A 66 -8.75 4.31 -12.64
N PRO A 67 -8.61 3.10 -12.06
CA PRO A 67 -8.04 1.97 -12.79
C PRO A 67 -8.81 1.68 -14.07
N GLY A 68 -8.11 1.59 -15.20
CA GLY A 68 -8.71 1.26 -16.50
C GLY A 68 -9.34 2.45 -17.21
N GLN A 69 -9.42 3.62 -16.57
CA GLN A 69 -9.57 4.88 -17.28
C GLN A 69 -8.17 5.33 -17.68
N VAL A 70 -7.76 4.94 -18.90
CA VAL A 70 -6.41 5.15 -19.42
C VAL A 70 -6.03 6.63 -19.37
N SER A 71 -5.31 6.99 -18.32
CA SER A 71 -4.71 8.31 -18.13
C SER A 71 -3.20 8.13 -18.03
N PRO A 72 -2.40 8.99 -18.69
CA PRO A 72 -0.94 8.92 -18.58
C PRO A 72 -0.43 9.16 -17.15
N THR A 73 -1.27 9.72 -16.27
CA THR A 73 -0.92 10.00 -14.87
C THR A 73 -1.44 8.95 -13.89
N SER A 74 -2.21 7.96 -14.35
CA SER A 74 -2.71 6.90 -13.47
C SER A 74 -1.55 6.02 -13.01
N SER A 75 -1.37 5.91 -11.70
CA SER A 75 -0.18 5.28 -11.11
C SER A 75 -0.48 4.54 -9.82
N LEU A 76 0.12 3.37 -9.67
CA LEU A 76 0.12 2.55 -8.47
C LEU A 76 1.43 2.73 -7.72
N TRP A 77 1.35 3.13 -6.45
CA TRP A 77 2.50 3.32 -5.55
C TRP A 77 2.59 2.17 -4.56
N LEU A 78 3.74 1.50 -4.53
CA LEU A 78 3.99 0.35 -3.66
C LEU A 78 5.30 0.51 -2.88
N ILE A 79 5.35 -0.11 -1.70
CA ILE A 79 6.53 -0.15 -0.83
C ILE A 79 7.00 -1.59 -0.70
N ASP A 80 8.30 -1.79 -0.83
CA ASP A 80 8.96 -3.07 -0.63
C ASP A 80 10.29 -2.93 0.13
N ASN A 81 10.86 -4.05 0.59
CA ASN A 81 12.13 -4.11 1.32
C ASN A 81 12.21 -3.14 2.51
N LEU A 82 11.12 -3.02 3.28
CA LEU A 82 11.01 -2.09 4.38
C LEU A 82 11.74 -2.60 5.63
N ASN A 83 12.83 -1.94 5.98
CA ASN A 83 13.44 -1.99 7.30
C ASN A 83 13.10 -0.72 8.07
N LEU A 84 12.73 -0.85 9.33
CA LEU A 84 12.36 0.28 10.17
C LEU A 84 12.78 0.00 11.61
N LYS A 85 13.27 1.04 12.29
CA LYS A 85 13.53 1.08 13.72
C LYS A 85 12.78 2.27 14.32
N VAL A 86 12.21 2.06 15.50
CA VAL A 86 11.54 3.11 16.27
C VAL A 86 12.43 3.50 17.44
N ALA A 87 12.56 4.80 17.71
CA ALA A 87 13.26 5.28 18.89
C ALA A 87 12.56 4.78 20.16
N PRO A 88 13.31 4.31 21.17
CA PRO A 88 12.71 3.74 22.39
C PRO A 88 12.08 4.80 23.30
N ARG A 89 12.34 6.09 23.05
CA ARG A 89 11.78 7.22 23.80
C ARG A 89 11.08 8.15 22.82
N SER A 90 9.94 8.67 23.24
CA SER A 90 9.31 9.79 22.56
C SER A 90 10.05 11.09 22.87
N ARG A 91 9.74 12.09 22.06
CA ARG A 91 10.07 13.50 22.32
C ARG A 91 8.84 14.37 22.11
N PRO A 92 8.81 15.58 22.68
CA PRO A 92 7.82 16.59 22.31
C PRO A 92 7.89 16.94 20.82
N PHE A 93 6.78 17.47 20.32
CA PHE A 93 6.72 18.13 19.02
C PHE A 93 7.75 19.26 18.92
N ASN A 94 8.34 19.41 17.74
CA ASN A 94 9.12 20.60 17.38
C ASN A 94 8.64 21.13 16.01
N THR A 95 8.85 22.42 15.74
CA THR A 95 8.33 23.05 14.52
C THR A 95 8.86 22.45 13.21
N ASN A 96 10.04 21.81 13.21
CA ASN A 96 10.55 21.12 12.02
C ASN A 96 9.75 19.85 11.70
N ASP A 97 8.98 19.31 12.65
CA ASP A 97 8.09 18.17 12.40
C ASP A 97 6.98 18.53 11.41
N PHE A 98 6.60 19.81 11.29
CA PHE A 98 5.65 20.26 10.26
C PHE A 98 6.12 19.94 8.84
N THR A 99 7.42 19.75 8.62
CA THR A 99 7.91 19.29 7.33
C THR A 99 7.26 17.96 6.93
N TYR A 100 6.82 17.11 7.86
CA TYR A 100 6.15 15.83 7.60
C TYR A 100 4.63 15.94 7.38
N THR A 101 4.03 17.13 7.55
CA THR A 101 2.67 17.34 7.08
C THR A 101 2.62 17.22 5.56
N ARG A 102 1.63 16.51 5.04
CA ARG A 102 1.44 16.33 3.60
C ARG A 102 -0.03 16.19 3.26
N TYR A 103 -0.35 16.56 2.03
CA TYR A 103 -1.64 16.23 1.43
C TYR A 103 -1.60 14.78 0.94
N GLN A 104 -2.48 13.94 1.46
CA GLN A 104 -2.61 12.55 1.04
C GLN A 104 -4.08 12.23 0.81
N GLY A 105 -4.41 11.74 -0.39
CA GLY A 105 -5.74 11.22 -0.70
C GLY A 105 -6.89 12.20 -0.42
N GLY A 106 -6.68 13.50 -0.60
CA GLY A 106 -7.69 14.51 -0.35
C GLY A 106 -7.62 15.21 1.01
N LYS A 107 -6.75 14.75 1.93
CA LYS A 107 -6.69 15.21 3.32
C LYS A 107 -5.31 15.77 3.68
N ILE A 108 -5.28 16.82 4.51
CA ILE A 108 -4.06 17.29 5.16
C ILE A 108 -3.85 16.46 6.42
N LEU A 109 -2.72 15.77 6.51
CA LEU A 109 -2.30 15.12 7.76
C LEU A 109 -1.80 16.20 8.72
N ALA A 110 -2.63 16.57 9.71
CA ALA A 110 -2.31 17.58 10.71
C ALA A 110 -1.75 16.91 11.96
N ILE A 111 -0.47 17.14 12.26
CA ILE A 111 0.17 16.63 13.47
C ILE A 111 -0.51 17.25 14.69
N ASP A 112 -0.93 16.43 15.65
CA ASP A 112 -1.33 16.90 16.98
C ASP A 112 -0.07 17.25 17.77
N THR A 113 0.14 18.55 18.01
CA THR A 113 1.33 19.09 18.64
C THR A 113 1.42 18.79 20.13
N GLU A 114 0.33 18.34 20.76
CA GLU A 114 0.29 17.97 22.18
C GLU A 114 0.66 16.49 22.41
N LYS A 115 0.74 15.69 21.35
CA LYS A 115 1.02 14.25 21.41
C LYS A 115 2.51 13.96 21.27
N PRO A 116 2.98 12.84 21.84
CA PRO A 116 4.37 12.42 21.70
C PRO A 116 4.71 12.08 20.24
N ILE A 117 5.93 12.44 19.84
CA ILE A 117 6.54 12.05 18.56
C ILE A 117 7.57 10.95 18.79
N TYR A 118 7.60 9.95 17.91
CA TYR A 118 8.60 8.89 17.91
C TYR A 118 9.47 8.99 16.66
N ASP A 119 10.76 9.25 16.83
CA ASP A 119 11.69 9.24 15.70
C ASP A 119 11.84 7.82 15.15
N ILE A 120 11.89 7.72 13.82
CA ILE A 120 12.10 6.45 13.11
C ILE A 120 13.26 6.58 12.13
N ARG A 121 13.90 5.45 11.82
CA ARG A 121 14.91 5.35 10.77
C ARG A 121 14.84 4.01 10.08
N GLY A 122 15.34 3.93 8.86
CA GLY A 122 15.34 2.68 8.13
C GLY A 122 15.65 2.82 6.66
N SER A 123 15.16 1.85 5.90
CA SER A 123 15.36 1.75 4.47
C SER A 123 14.12 1.20 3.80
N TYR A 124 13.86 1.59 2.55
CA TYR A 124 12.76 1.04 1.77
C TYR A 124 13.01 1.19 0.27
N THR A 125 12.26 0.43 -0.51
CA THR A 125 12.16 0.57 -1.96
C THR A 125 10.77 1.07 -2.30
N SER A 126 10.68 2.12 -3.11
CA SER A 126 9.41 2.62 -3.64
C SER A 126 9.27 2.23 -5.12
N TYR A 127 8.09 1.74 -5.47
CA TYR A 127 7.70 1.46 -6.84
C TYR A 127 6.58 2.42 -7.25
N VAL A 128 6.74 3.03 -8.41
CA VAL A 128 5.66 3.78 -9.10
C VAL A 128 5.41 3.09 -10.42
N CYS A 129 4.27 2.40 -10.51
CA CYS A 129 3.86 1.66 -11.70
C CYS A 129 2.75 2.40 -12.43
N TYR A 130 2.89 2.60 -13.73
CA TYR A 130 1.89 3.26 -14.57
C TYR A 130 1.00 2.23 -15.25
N GLU A 131 -0.20 2.66 -15.66
CA GLU A 131 -1.11 1.80 -16.42
C GLU A 131 -0.47 1.34 -17.72
N ILE A 132 -0.67 0.07 -18.04
CA ILE A 132 -0.20 -0.50 -19.29
C ILE A 132 -0.94 0.19 -20.44
N ASN A 133 -0.17 0.83 -21.32
CA ASN A 133 -0.67 1.54 -22.48
C ASN A 133 0.44 1.64 -23.55
N ARG A 134 0.22 2.46 -24.57
CA ARG A 134 1.19 2.72 -25.66
C ARG A 134 2.54 3.29 -25.21
N LEU A 135 2.62 3.92 -24.04
CA LEU A 135 3.86 4.46 -23.46
C LEU A 135 4.50 3.49 -22.46
N TYR A 136 3.69 2.74 -21.72
CA TYR A 136 4.14 1.83 -20.67
C TYR A 136 3.76 0.39 -20.99
N SER A 137 4.74 -0.43 -21.38
CA SER A 137 4.52 -1.83 -21.70
C SER A 137 4.47 -2.70 -20.44
N ALA A 138 3.71 -3.81 -20.51
CA ALA A 138 3.69 -4.81 -19.45
C ALA A 138 5.10 -5.27 -19.07
N GLY A 139 5.40 -5.32 -17.77
CA GLY A 139 6.72 -5.69 -17.25
C GLY A 139 7.81 -4.63 -17.40
N LYS A 140 7.49 -3.46 -17.96
CA LYS A 140 8.39 -2.30 -18.13
C LYS A 140 7.69 -0.98 -17.81
N ASN A 141 6.68 -1.04 -16.95
CA ASN A 141 5.79 0.07 -16.63
C ASN A 141 6.07 0.72 -15.27
N CYS A 142 7.12 0.30 -14.56
CA CYS A 142 7.45 0.83 -13.24
C CYS A 142 8.77 1.60 -13.21
N SER A 143 8.83 2.59 -12.32
CA SER A 143 10.07 3.16 -11.81
C SER A 143 10.31 2.70 -10.38
N VAL A 144 11.56 2.38 -10.04
CA VAL A 144 11.95 1.81 -8.75
C VAL A 144 13.01 2.71 -8.14
N THR A 145 12.77 3.16 -6.91
CA THR A 145 13.69 4.05 -6.18
C THR A 145 14.07 3.43 -4.85
N SER A 146 15.37 3.36 -4.59
CA SER A 146 15.91 2.82 -3.34
C SER A 146 16.31 3.94 -2.37
N PHE A 147 15.81 3.85 -1.14
CA PHE A 147 16.10 4.75 -0.03
C PHE A 147 16.82 3.96 1.07
N PRO A 148 18.15 3.85 1.03
CA PRO A 148 18.90 2.98 1.95
C PRO A 148 19.14 3.58 3.32
N ASP A 149 19.06 4.91 3.45
CA ASP A 149 19.20 5.62 4.71
C ASP A 149 18.14 6.71 4.78
N SER A 150 17.09 6.43 5.53
CA SER A 150 15.95 7.33 5.73
C SER A 150 15.73 7.57 7.20
N SER A 151 15.32 8.80 7.52
CA SER A 151 14.90 9.23 8.85
C SER A 151 13.49 9.78 8.77
N GLY A 152 12.77 9.75 9.89
CA GLY A 152 11.36 10.06 9.89
C GLY A 152 10.79 10.20 11.28
N ILE A 153 9.48 10.34 11.31
CA ILE A 153 8.71 10.37 12.54
C ILE A 153 7.46 9.50 12.42
N CYS A 154 7.04 8.93 13.55
CA CYS A 154 5.67 8.52 13.79
C CYS A 154 4.99 9.51 14.73
N PHE A 155 3.78 9.92 14.38
CA PHE A 155 3.01 10.92 15.10
C PHE A 155 1.53 10.59 15.07
N ARG A 156 0.76 11.23 15.95
CA ARG A 156 -0.70 11.20 15.93
C ARG A 156 -1.25 12.47 15.33
N ASP A 157 -2.31 12.34 14.56
CA ASP A 157 -3.09 13.48 14.13
C ASP A 157 -4.12 13.89 15.20
N THR A 158 -4.88 14.95 14.91
CA THR A 158 -5.93 15.46 15.81
C THR A 158 -7.14 14.51 15.98
N PHE A 159 -7.19 13.42 15.22
CA PHE A 159 -8.17 12.34 15.35
C PHE A 159 -7.59 11.13 16.10
N ASP A 160 -6.39 11.26 16.67
CA ASP A 160 -5.66 10.21 17.39
C ASP A 160 -5.25 9.04 16.46
N GLU A 161 -5.17 9.27 15.15
CA GLU A 161 -4.67 8.32 14.16
C GLU A 161 -3.15 8.40 14.01
N TRP A 162 -2.49 7.24 14.07
CA TRP A 162 -1.06 7.12 13.84
C TRP A 162 -0.69 7.25 12.36
N HIS A 163 0.36 8.01 12.12
CA HIS A 163 1.04 8.17 10.84
C HIS A 163 2.52 7.97 11.02
N CYS A 164 3.19 7.37 10.02
CA CYS A 164 4.63 7.15 10.05
C CYS A 164 5.22 7.52 8.69
N LEU A 165 6.12 8.49 8.67
CA LEU A 165 6.69 9.04 7.44
C LEU A 165 8.20 9.10 7.55
N MET A 166 8.90 8.66 6.50
CA MET A 166 10.36 8.75 6.38
C MET A 166 10.75 9.49 5.10
N ARG A 167 11.85 10.21 5.18
CA ARG A 167 12.54 10.88 4.09
C ARG A 167 14.00 10.48 4.10
N GLY A 168 14.59 10.40 2.91
CA GLY A 168 15.98 10.03 2.77
C GLY A 168 16.46 10.34 1.37
N SER A 169 17.77 10.34 1.20
CA SER A 169 18.38 10.47 -0.12
C SER A 169 18.16 9.16 -0.89
N SER A 170 17.59 9.26 -2.09
CA SER A 170 17.55 8.14 -3.02
C SER A 170 18.96 7.89 -3.57
N LYS A 171 19.39 6.62 -3.67
CA LYS A 171 20.66 6.29 -4.33
C LYS A 171 20.53 6.21 -5.85
N GLU A 172 19.44 5.61 -6.32
CA GLU A 172 19.24 5.31 -7.73
C GLU A 172 17.74 5.23 -8.03
N MET A 173 17.38 5.65 -9.23
CA MET A 173 16.06 5.50 -9.81
C MET A 173 16.17 4.67 -11.09
N LEU A 174 15.64 3.45 -11.05
CA LEU A 174 15.60 2.55 -12.19
C LEU A 174 14.27 2.73 -12.92
N HIS A 175 14.32 2.85 -14.25
CA HIS A 175 13.13 2.96 -15.09
C HIS A 175 12.89 1.68 -15.90
N LYS A 176 11.67 1.54 -16.44
CA LYS A 176 11.27 0.39 -17.28
C LYS A 176 11.42 -0.94 -16.57
N MET A 177 11.18 -0.94 -15.26
CA MET A 177 11.24 -2.13 -14.42
C MET A 177 9.88 -2.83 -14.38
N PRO A 178 9.85 -4.13 -14.09
CA PRO A 178 8.61 -4.82 -13.78
C PRO A 178 8.06 -4.36 -12.42
N PRO A 179 6.75 -4.57 -12.16
CA PRO A 179 6.19 -4.46 -10.83
C PRO A 179 6.89 -5.40 -9.84
N PRO A 180 6.80 -5.15 -8.52
CA PRO A 180 7.38 -6.04 -7.53
C PRO A 180 6.67 -7.40 -7.56
N VAL A 181 7.45 -8.48 -7.47
CA VAL A 181 6.95 -9.87 -7.57
C VAL A 181 6.27 -10.31 -6.29
N ASN A 182 6.79 -9.88 -5.14
CA ASN A 182 6.21 -10.11 -3.82
C ASN A 182 6.29 -8.80 -3.02
N LYS A 183 5.38 -8.65 -2.05
CA LYS A 183 5.56 -7.68 -0.96
C LYS A 183 6.07 -8.44 0.25
N GLN A 184 7.11 -7.94 0.94
CA GLN A 184 7.45 -8.48 2.26
C GLN A 184 6.19 -8.56 3.15
N THR A 185 6.04 -9.72 3.80
CA THR A 185 4.80 -10.32 4.29
C THR A 185 4.08 -9.51 5.37
N ALA A 186 2.75 -9.44 5.19
CA ALA A 186 1.66 -9.28 6.16
C ALA A 186 1.76 -8.19 7.26
N LEU A 187 0.87 -7.20 7.13
CA LEU A 187 0.30 -6.47 8.26
C LEU A 187 -0.21 -7.47 9.31
N PRO A 188 0.07 -7.32 10.62
CA PRO A 188 -0.57 -8.14 11.63
C PRO A 188 -2.09 -7.92 11.56
N LYS A 189 -2.84 -9.02 11.51
CA LYS A 189 -4.30 -8.99 11.65
C LYS A 189 -4.64 -8.65 13.09
N GLY A 190 -5.18 -7.46 13.33
CA GLY A 190 -5.73 -7.06 14.63
C GLY A 190 -4.67 -6.74 15.68
N ALA A 191 -4.48 -5.46 15.94
CA ALA A 191 -4.22 -4.96 17.28
C ALA A 191 -5.50 -4.23 17.72
#